data_AF-A0A1G9M1G5-F1
#
_entry.id   AF-A0A1G9M1G5-F1
#
_cell.length_a   1.000
_cell.length_b   1.000
_cell.length_c   1.000
_cell.angle_alpha   90.00
_cell.angle_beta   90.00
_cell.angle_gamma   90.00
#
_symmetry.space_group_name_H-M   'P 1'
#
loop_
_entity.id
_entity.type
_entity.pdbx_description
1 polymer ?
#
loop_
_entity_poly.entity_id
_entity_poly.type
_entity_poly.pdbx_seq_one_letter_code
_entity_poly.pdbx_strand_id
1 'polypeptide(L)'
;MLVRHGYTIKVLNTINFAKSMHYNPFHYIRSEKDILKLVNTIIANTKGEGEKSSEDFWVKAERLLYCALIGFIYYEAPEEEQNFSTLLEFLNASEAREDDEEFKNAVDLMFEELEAEDPEHFAVRQYKKYKMAAGVVC
;
A
#
# COMPACT_ATOMS: atom_id res chain seq x y z
N MET A 1 2.39 34.13 16.97
CA MET A 1 2.96 34.00 18.32
C MET A 1 3.98 32.87 18.39
N LEU A 2 3.66 31.63 17.97
CA LEU A 2 4.59 30.48 18.01
C LEU A 2 5.85 30.63 17.14
N VAL A 3 5.73 31.10 15.89
CA VAL A 3 6.90 31.38 15.02
C VAL A 3 7.90 32.34 15.68
N ARG A 4 7.39 33.35 16.38
CA ARG A 4 8.22 34.37 17.05
C ARG A 4 8.97 33.85 18.28
N HIS A 5 8.62 32.66 18.77
CA HIS A 5 9.30 31.98 19.88
C HIS A 5 10.18 30.82 19.39
N GLY A 6 10.52 30.77 18.10
CA GLY A 6 11.48 29.80 17.53
C GLY A 6 10.88 28.44 17.17
N TYR A 7 9.57 28.24 17.27
CA TYR A 7 8.93 26.98 16.87
C TYR A 7 8.83 26.85 15.34
N THR A 8 9.20 25.67 14.83
CA THR A 8 8.88 25.27 13.46
C THR A 8 7.41 24.84 13.40
N ILE A 9 6.59 25.60 12.68
CA ILE A 9 5.17 25.27 12.49
C ILE A 9 5.03 24.42 11.23
N LYS A 10 4.36 23.26 11.37
CA LYS A 10 3.91 22.43 10.26
C LYS A 10 2.39 22.54 10.14
N VAL A 11 1.88 22.80 8.93
CA VAL A 11 0.45 22.96 8.68
C VAL A 11 -0.02 21.89 7.72
N LEU A 12 -0.97 21.06 8.16
CA LEU A 12 -1.71 20.15 7.30
C LEU A 12 -3.11 20.73 7.10
N ASN A 13 -3.41 21.12 5.86
CA ASN A 13 -4.73 21.62 5.48
C ASN A 13 -5.38 20.62 4.52
N THR A 14 -6.43 19.96 5.00
CA THR A 14 -7.19 18.94 4.24
C THR A 14 -8.32 19.52 3.39
N ILE A 15 -8.56 20.85 3.45
CA ILE A 15 -9.58 21.54 2.65
C ILE A 15 -8.92 22.32 1.51
N ASN A 16 -7.87 23.10 1.80
CA ASN A 16 -7.12 23.85 0.81
C ASN A 16 -5.66 23.38 0.79
N PHE A 17 -5.38 22.44 -0.12
CA PHE A 17 -4.04 21.86 -0.27
C PHE A 17 -2.98 22.88 -0.68
N ALA A 18 -3.32 23.95 -1.41
CA ALA A 18 -2.38 25.01 -1.74
C ALA A 18 -1.89 25.81 -0.50
N LYS A 19 -2.60 25.69 0.63
CA LYS A 19 -2.21 26.25 1.94
C LYS A 19 -1.77 25.16 2.93
N SER A 20 -1.44 23.98 2.43
CA SER A 20 -0.93 22.85 3.20
C SER A 20 0.57 22.70 2.96
N MET A 21 1.29 22.16 3.93
CA MET A 21 2.67 21.68 3.71
C MET A 21 2.70 20.27 3.11
N HIS A 22 1.52 19.72 2.81
CA HIS A 22 1.30 18.36 2.34
C HIS A 22 1.80 17.30 3.32
N TYR A 23 1.43 16.06 3.07
CA TYR A 23 1.84 14.93 3.88
C TYR A 23 1.97 13.71 2.97
N ASN A 24 3.13 13.08 2.98
CA ASN A 24 3.38 11.82 2.30
C ASN A 24 3.83 10.78 3.35
N PRO A 25 3.04 9.72 3.61
CA PRO A 25 3.36 8.73 4.64
C PRO A 25 4.60 7.90 4.29
N PHE A 26 4.93 7.71 3.02
CA PHE A 26 6.13 6.95 2.60
C PHE A 26 7.42 7.55 3.15
N HIS A 27 7.50 8.88 3.27
CA HIS A 27 8.66 9.56 3.83
C HIS A 27 8.94 9.20 5.31
N TYR A 28 7.98 8.58 5.98
CA TYR A 28 8.07 8.17 7.39
C TYR A 28 8.21 6.65 7.58
N ILE A 29 8.22 5.88 6.50
CA ILE A 29 8.49 4.43 6.56
C ILE A 29 10.01 4.25 6.75
N ARG A 30 10.39 3.40 7.71
CA ARG A 30 11.79 3.05 7.98
C ARG A 30 12.01 1.55 8.12
N SER A 31 10.92 0.77 8.15
CA SER A 31 10.93 -0.66 8.38
C SER A 31 9.65 -1.32 7.88
N GLU A 32 9.67 -2.64 7.70
CA GLU A 32 8.48 -3.45 7.42
C GLU A 32 7.36 -3.23 8.45
N LYS A 33 7.74 -2.98 9.72
CA LYS A 33 6.77 -2.68 10.79
C LYS A 33 6.01 -1.39 10.51
N ASP A 34 6.62 -0.40 9.88
CA ASP A 34 5.94 0.86 9.55
C ASP A 34 5.01 0.70 8.35
N ILE A 35 5.34 -0.17 7.40
CA ILE A 35 4.41 -0.60 6.33
C ILE A 35 3.15 -1.21 6.96
N LEU A 36 3.33 -2.15 7.90
CA LEU A 36 2.19 -2.76 8.61
C LEU A 36 1.33 -1.74 9.37
N LYS A 37 1.96 -0.72 9.99
CA LYS A 37 1.21 0.37 10.64
C LYS A 37 0.41 1.17 9.62
N LEU A 38 1.01 1.56 8.50
CA LEU A 38 0.34 2.32 7.44
C LEU A 38 -0.85 1.55 6.87
N VAL A 39 -0.68 0.26 6.55
CA VAL A 39 -1.76 -0.62 6.07
C VAL A 39 -2.89 -0.71 7.08
N ASN A 40 -2.58 -0.90 8.37
CA ASN A 40 -3.58 -0.91 9.43
C ASN A 40 -4.34 0.41 9.50
N THR A 41 -3.65 1.54 9.39
CA THR A 41 -4.27 2.86 9.40
C THR A 41 -5.21 3.04 8.21
N ILE A 42 -4.81 2.63 7.00
CA ILE A 42 -5.68 2.71 5.81
C ILE A 42 -6.95 1.90 6.04
N ILE A 43 -6.81 0.60 6.32
CA ILE A 43 -7.93 -0.32 6.51
C ILE A 43 -8.86 0.15 7.64
N ALA A 44 -8.32 0.66 8.75
CA ALA A 44 -9.14 1.15 9.85
C ALA A 44 -9.98 2.39 9.50
N ASN A 45 -9.51 3.21 8.55
CA ASN A 45 -10.18 4.46 8.16
C ASN A 45 -11.02 4.33 6.88
N THR A 46 -10.99 3.18 6.19
CA THR A 46 -11.83 2.89 5.02
C THR A 46 -12.96 1.89 5.30
N LYS A 47 -13.01 1.33 6.51
CA LYS A 47 -14.13 0.50 6.97
C LYS A 47 -15.40 1.34 7.15
N GLY A 48 -16.55 0.80 6.70
CA GLY A 48 -17.85 1.43 6.89
C GLY A 48 -18.29 1.42 8.36
N GLU A 49 -19.03 2.45 8.79
CA GLU A 49 -19.63 2.48 10.13
C GLU A 49 -20.62 1.30 10.29
N GLY A 50 -20.32 0.36 11.19
CA GLY A 50 -21.22 -0.74 11.56
C GLY A 50 -20.78 -2.14 11.14
N GLU A 51 -19.68 -2.30 10.40
CA GLU A 51 -19.10 -3.62 10.15
C GLU A 51 -18.50 -4.17 11.44
N LYS A 52 -19.14 -5.19 12.02
CA LYS A 52 -18.60 -5.90 13.18
C LYS A 52 -17.22 -6.43 12.83
N SER A 53 -16.27 -6.10 13.69
CA SER A 53 -14.85 -6.48 13.68
C SER A 53 -14.61 -7.99 13.79
N SER A 54 -15.11 -8.77 12.86
CA SER A 54 -14.51 -10.06 12.54
C SER A 54 -13.34 -9.78 11.60
N GLU A 55 -12.19 -10.41 11.80
CA GLU A 55 -11.17 -10.48 10.75
C GLU A 55 -11.73 -11.36 9.62
N ASP A 56 -12.62 -10.81 8.82
CA ASP A 56 -13.17 -11.51 7.70
C ASP A 56 -12.09 -11.75 6.64
N PHE A 57 -12.26 -12.80 5.85
CA PHE A 57 -11.32 -13.23 4.81
C PHE A 57 -10.87 -12.06 3.92
N TRP A 58 -11.81 -11.20 3.53
CA TRP A 58 -11.59 -10.01 2.72
C TRP A 58 -10.60 -9.03 3.35
N VAL A 59 -10.69 -8.79 4.66
CA VAL A 59 -9.78 -7.87 5.38
C VAL A 59 -8.37 -8.44 5.44
N LYS A 60 -8.22 -9.77 5.51
CA LYS A 60 -6.91 -10.43 5.47
C LYS A 60 -6.28 -10.34 4.07
N ALA A 61 -7.08 -10.57 3.03
CA ALA A 61 -6.63 -10.43 1.64
C ALA A 61 -6.21 -8.98 1.33
N GLU A 62 -7.04 -8.00 1.69
CA GLU A 62 -6.76 -6.57 1.53
C GLU A 62 -5.46 -6.17 2.24
N ARG A 63 -5.27 -6.64 3.48
CA ARG A 63 -4.03 -6.41 4.23
C ARG A 63 -2.80 -6.94 3.50
N LEU A 64 -2.85 -8.17 3.00
CA LEU A 64 -1.73 -8.79 2.29
C LEU A 64 -1.41 -8.03 1.00
N LEU A 65 -2.44 -7.67 0.24
CA LEU A 65 -2.30 -6.87 -0.98
C LEU A 65 -1.65 -5.52 -0.68
N TYR A 66 -2.20 -4.73 0.25
CA TYR A 66 -1.61 -3.42 0.58
C TYR A 66 -0.19 -3.53 1.13
N CYS A 67 0.13 -4.56 1.94
CA CYS A 67 1.50 -4.77 2.38
C CYS A 67 2.44 -5.05 1.21
N ALA A 68 2.00 -5.85 0.24
CA ALA A 68 2.78 -6.13 -0.96
C ALA A 68 3.01 -4.85 -1.78
N LEU A 69 1.94 -4.13 -2.15
CA LEU A 69 2.03 -2.95 -3.02
C LEU A 69 2.81 -1.81 -2.36
N ILE A 70 2.55 -1.50 -1.09
CA ILE A 70 3.29 -0.46 -0.37
C ILE A 70 4.75 -0.87 -0.17
N GLY A 71 5.01 -2.17 0.08
CA GLY A 71 6.37 -2.70 0.14
C GLY A 71 7.10 -2.53 -1.19
N PHE A 72 6.47 -2.91 -2.29
CA PHE A 72 7.04 -2.73 -3.63
C PHE A 72 7.36 -1.27 -3.89
N ILE A 73 6.41 -0.35 -3.69
CA ILE A 73 6.61 1.08 -3.93
C ILE A 73 7.74 1.63 -3.04
N TYR A 74 7.80 1.23 -1.77
CA TYR A 74 8.83 1.74 -0.85
C TYR A 74 10.25 1.25 -1.19
N TYR A 75 10.40 -0.01 -1.60
CA TYR A 75 11.71 -0.62 -1.85
C TYR A 75 12.20 -0.46 -3.29
N GLU A 76 11.30 -0.51 -4.28
CA GLU A 76 11.66 -0.59 -5.71
C GLU A 76 11.37 0.71 -6.47
N ALA A 77 10.33 1.47 -6.10
CA ALA A 77 9.95 2.67 -6.85
C ALA A 77 10.84 3.87 -6.51
N PRO A 78 11.11 4.76 -7.49
CA PRO A 78 11.88 5.99 -7.26
C PRO A 78 11.14 6.92 -6.28
N GLU A 79 11.88 7.78 -5.55
CA GLU A 79 11.35 8.58 -4.43
C GLU A 79 10.12 9.44 -4.83
N GLU A 80 10.10 9.96 -6.05
CA GLU A 80 8.98 10.73 -6.61
C GLU A 80 7.69 9.92 -6.76
N GLU A 81 7.79 8.61 -6.97
CA GLU A 81 6.67 7.67 -7.12
C GLU A 81 6.27 7.04 -5.77
N GLN A 82 6.98 7.31 -4.68
CA GLN A 82 6.63 6.80 -3.36
C GLN A 82 5.47 7.58 -2.74
N ASN A 83 4.28 7.47 -3.30
CA ASN A 83 3.11 8.24 -2.91
C ASN A 83 1.80 7.44 -3.11
N PHE A 84 0.69 7.99 -2.65
CA PHE A 84 -0.61 7.31 -2.75
C PHE A 84 -1.21 7.28 -4.15
N SER A 85 -0.81 8.17 -5.05
CA SER A 85 -1.26 8.10 -6.44
C SER A 85 -0.75 6.81 -7.09
N THR A 86 0.54 6.50 -6.91
CA THR A 86 1.14 5.24 -7.39
C THR A 86 0.47 4.01 -6.76
N LEU A 87 0.16 4.06 -5.46
CA LEU A 87 -0.58 2.97 -4.81
C LEU A 87 -1.96 2.75 -5.46
N LEU A 88 -2.69 3.82 -5.77
CA LEU A 88 -3.99 3.73 -6.45
C LEU A 88 -3.84 3.21 -7.89
N GLU A 89 -2.80 3.62 -8.60
CA GLU A 89 -2.48 3.10 -9.94
C GLU A 89 -2.21 1.61 -9.91
N PHE A 90 -1.41 1.13 -8.96
CA PHE A 90 -1.15 -0.30 -8.77
C PHE A 90 -2.43 -1.08 -8.45
N LEU A 91 -3.31 -0.52 -7.61
CA LEU A 91 -4.60 -1.14 -7.31
C LEU A 91 -5.50 -1.24 -8.54
N ASN A 92 -5.58 -0.19 -9.35
CA ASN A 92 -6.34 -0.19 -10.60
C ASN A 92 -5.75 -1.16 -11.63
N ALA A 93 -4.43 -1.35 -11.63
CA ALA A 93 -3.73 -2.28 -12.51
C ALA A 93 -3.76 -3.74 -12.01
N SER A 94 -4.22 -3.99 -10.78
CA SER A 94 -4.38 -5.33 -10.19
C SER A 94 -5.69 -6.01 -10.61
N GLU A 95 -6.07 -5.91 -11.89
CA GLU A 95 -7.28 -6.52 -12.43
C GLU A 95 -7.20 -8.05 -12.35
N ALA A 96 -8.25 -8.69 -11.84
CA ALA A 96 -8.42 -10.13 -11.89
C ALA A 96 -9.56 -10.46 -12.85
N ARG A 97 -9.39 -11.53 -13.64
CA ARG A 97 -10.41 -12.07 -14.55
C ARG A 97 -10.87 -13.43 -14.03
N GLU A 98 -12.17 -13.58 -13.81
CA GLU A 98 -12.76 -14.81 -13.28
C GLU A 98 -12.80 -15.94 -14.32
N ASP A 99 -12.74 -15.60 -15.61
CA ASP A 99 -12.86 -16.50 -16.75
C ASP A 99 -11.52 -16.95 -17.36
N ASP A 100 -10.40 -16.41 -16.87
CA ASP A 100 -9.06 -16.71 -17.35
C ASP A 100 -8.06 -16.73 -16.18
N GLU A 101 -7.84 -17.93 -15.62
CA GLU A 101 -6.91 -18.13 -14.50
C GLU A 101 -5.44 -17.92 -14.89
N GLU A 102 -5.10 -17.99 -16.19
CA GLU A 102 -3.74 -17.73 -16.68
C GLU A 102 -3.49 -16.23 -16.96
N PHE A 103 -4.52 -15.39 -16.84
CA PHE A 103 -4.38 -13.96 -17.03
C PHE A 103 -3.47 -13.34 -15.96
N LYS A 104 -2.42 -12.66 -16.43
CA LYS A 104 -1.52 -11.87 -15.60
C LYS A 104 -1.72 -10.40 -15.92
N ASN A 105 -2.05 -9.62 -14.89
CA ASN A 105 -2.08 -8.17 -15.02
C ASN A 105 -0.66 -7.58 -14.91
N ALA A 106 -0.55 -6.26 -15.07
CA ALA A 106 0.76 -5.59 -15.03
C ALA A 106 1.45 -5.77 -13.67
N VAL A 107 0.69 -5.79 -12.57
CA VAL A 107 1.23 -5.96 -11.22
C VAL A 107 1.73 -7.39 -11.03
N ASP A 108 1.02 -8.41 -11.51
CA ASP A 108 1.48 -9.80 -11.46
C ASP A 108 2.86 -9.95 -12.12
N LEU A 109 3.03 -9.38 -13.33
CA LEU A 109 4.29 -9.43 -14.06
C LEU A 109 5.43 -8.71 -13.33
N MET A 110 5.15 -7.55 -12.71
CA MET A 110 6.14 -6.81 -11.91
C MET A 110 6.58 -7.61 -10.68
N PHE A 111 5.66 -8.32 -10.02
CA PHE A 111 6.02 -9.16 -8.88
C PHE A 111 6.77 -10.42 -9.29
N GLU A 112 6.50 -10.98 -10.46
CA GLU A 112 7.26 -12.12 -11.01
C GLU A 112 8.70 -11.73 -11.35
N GLU A 113 8.91 -10.55 -11.95
CA GLU A 113 10.24 -10.01 -12.22
C GLU A 113 11.01 -9.80 -10.92
N LEU A 114 10.39 -9.15 -9.94
CA LEU A 114 11.00 -8.93 -8.63
C LEU A 114 11.28 -10.26 -7.90
N GLU A 115 10.40 -11.25 -8.02
CA GLU A 115 10.61 -12.58 -7.44
C GLU A 115 11.80 -13.30 -8.08
N ALA A 116 12.00 -13.16 -9.39
CA ALA A 116 13.13 -13.76 -10.08
C ALA A 116 14.47 -13.18 -9.62
N GLU A 117 14.48 -11.90 -9.22
CA GLU A 117 15.67 -11.21 -8.70
C GLU A 117 15.90 -11.45 -7.20
N ASP A 118 14.87 -11.27 -6.37
CA ASP A 118 14.91 -11.48 -4.92
C ASP A 118 13.65 -12.23 -4.41
N PRO A 119 13.69 -13.58 -4.38
CA PRO A 119 12.58 -14.39 -3.90
C PRO A 119 12.18 -14.16 -2.43
N GLU A 120 13.11 -13.65 -1.60
CA GLU A 120 12.89 -13.38 -0.17
C GLU A 120 12.46 -11.94 0.10
N HIS A 121 12.30 -11.13 -0.95
CA HIS A 121 11.87 -9.75 -0.85
C HIS A 121 10.54 -9.65 -0.07
N PHE A 122 10.43 -8.65 0.81
CA PHE A 122 9.24 -8.49 1.66
C PHE A 122 7.96 -8.42 0.83
N ALA A 123 7.96 -7.60 -0.23
CA ALA A 123 6.79 -7.39 -1.07
C ALA A 123 6.36 -8.70 -1.75
N VAL A 124 7.31 -9.44 -2.33
CA VAL A 124 7.07 -10.74 -3.00
C VAL A 124 6.41 -11.73 -2.03
N ARG A 125 6.95 -11.87 -0.81
CA ARG A 125 6.39 -12.78 0.19
C ARG A 125 4.97 -12.43 0.61
N GLN A 126 4.61 -11.13 0.66
CA GLN A 126 3.23 -10.73 0.94
C GLN A 126 2.32 -10.98 -0.27
N TYR A 127 2.79 -10.72 -1.48
CA TYR A 127 2.02 -10.91 -2.71
C TYR A 127 1.68 -12.37 -2.96
N LYS A 128 2.65 -13.28 -2.80
CA LYS A 128 2.41 -14.74 -2.87
C LYS A 128 1.33 -15.19 -1.89
N LYS A 129 1.39 -14.72 -0.65
CA LYS A 129 0.37 -15.04 0.38
C LYS A 129 -0.99 -14.50 -0.01
N TYR A 130 -1.04 -13.32 -0.62
CA TYR A 130 -2.28 -12.74 -1.15
C TYR A 130 -2.87 -13.62 -2.28
N LYS A 131 -2.08 -13.98 -3.30
CA LYS A 131 -2.54 -14.83 -4.42
C LYS A 131 -3.04 -16.20 -3.94
N MET A 132 -2.30 -16.84 -3.02
CA MET A 132 -2.73 -18.09 -2.38
C MET A 132 -4.04 -17.93 -1.59
N ALA A 133 -4.22 -16.82 -0.88
CA ALA A 133 -5.45 -16.56 -0.14
C ALA A 133 -6.63 -16.31 -1.08
N ALA A 134 -6.42 -15.58 -2.18
CA ALA A 134 -7.43 -15.23 -3.16
C ALA A 134 -7.87 -16.42 -4.05
N GLY A 135 -7.21 -17.57 -3.97
CA GLY A 135 -7.52 -18.75 -4.77
C GLY A 135 -7.02 -18.69 -6.22
N VAL A 136 -6.16 -17.71 -6.53
CA VAL A 136 -5.52 -17.60 -7.85
C VAL A 136 -4.26 -18.47 -7.81
N VAL A 137 -4.28 -19.59 -8.52
CA VAL A 137 -3.17 -20.55 -8.55
C VAL A 137 -1.95 -19.90 -9.23
N CYS A 138 -0.79 -20.01 -8.60
CA CYS A 138 0.50 -19.54 -9.11
C CYS A 138 0.98 -20.37 -10.31
#